data_AF-A0A8C0H606-F1
#
_entry.id   AF-A0A8C0H606-F1
#
_cell.length_a   1.000
_cell.length_b   1.000
_cell.length_c   1.000
_cell.angle_alpha   90.00
_cell.angle_beta   90.00
_cell.angle_gamma   90.00
#
_symmetry.space_group_name_H-M   'P 1'
#
loop_
_entity.id
_entity.type
_entity.pdbx_description
1 polymer ?
#
loop_
_entity_poly.entity_id
_entity_poly.type
_entity_poly.pdbx_seq_one_letter_code
_entity_poly.pdbx_strand_id
1 'polypeptide(L)'
;PSRTCGAAGARPGPSPPSCSAPATPRCPWQACAARCCRPAPPRVCQAGHPVLRAAGCRVDPALIASAECRRLIRTLVRVMRRLPCVGLSAPQLGVPLQLFVAELPERLHLATGPSLRAARQMAPFPLKVFVNPSMRVLDSRLVSFPEGCESIAGFAACVPRYQAVQVSGLNEAGDATSWQASGWAARILQHEMDHLQGILYIDKMESRTFVNTRWTELND
;
A
#
# COMPACT_ATOMS: atom_id res chain seq x y z
N PRO A 1 2.60 44.36 -67.40
CA PRO A 1 1.59 44.25 -66.33
C PRO A 1 1.47 42.78 -65.85
N SER A 2 2.33 42.36 -64.92
CA SER A 2 2.03 42.33 -63.48
C SER A 2 1.20 41.11 -63.05
N ARG A 3 1.85 40.14 -62.38
CA ARG A 3 1.64 39.80 -60.95
C ARG A 3 2.44 38.54 -60.63
N THR A 4 3.56 38.74 -59.93
CA THR A 4 4.32 37.72 -59.21
C THR A 4 3.53 37.30 -57.97
N CYS A 5 3.31 36.00 -57.78
CA CYS A 5 2.77 35.46 -56.54
C CYS A 5 3.81 35.58 -55.43
N GLY A 6 3.46 36.29 -54.35
CA GLY A 6 4.29 36.45 -53.17
C GLY A 6 4.44 35.16 -52.38
N ALA A 7 5.67 34.87 -51.98
CA ALA A 7 5.98 33.86 -50.98
C ALA A 7 5.52 34.37 -49.59
N ALA A 8 4.50 33.74 -49.02
CA ALA A 8 4.11 33.97 -47.63
C ALA A 8 5.12 33.29 -46.70
N GLY A 9 5.78 34.07 -45.86
CA GLY A 9 6.68 33.59 -44.82
C GLY A 9 5.93 32.74 -43.79
N ALA A 10 6.34 31.49 -43.64
CA ALA A 10 5.89 30.61 -42.57
C ALA A 10 6.47 31.10 -41.24
N ARG A 11 5.60 31.47 -40.29
CA ARG A 11 5.98 31.72 -38.89
C ARG A 11 6.31 30.37 -38.23
N PRO A 12 7.42 30.24 -37.48
CA PRO A 12 7.67 29.03 -36.71
C PRO A 12 6.61 28.90 -35.61
N GLY A 13 5.89 27.77 -35.62
CA GLY A 13 4.96 27.42 -34.56
C GLY A 13 5.68 27.20 -33.22
N PRO A 14 4.96 27.28 -32.08
CA PRO A 14 5.57 27.07 -30.78
C PRO A 14 6.12 25.65 -30.68
N SER A 15 7.37 25.53 -30.26
CA SER A 15 8.03 24.25 -29.96
C SER A 15 7.18 23.42 -29.00
N PRO A 16 7.08 22.09 -29.18
CA PRO A 16 6.38 21.24 -28.22
C PRO A 16 7.02 21.39 -26.83
N PRO A 17 6.22 21.32 -25.74
CA PRO A 17 6.78 21.36 -24.40
C PRO A 17 7.79 20.23 -24.27
N SER A 18 9.02 20.58 -23.90
CA SER A 18 10.04 19.60 -23.62
C SER A 18 9.53 18.67 -22.52
N CYS A 19 9.43 17.38 -22.84
CA CYS A 19 9.22 16.35 -21.83
C CYS A 19 10.41 16.43 -20.88
N SER A 20 10.25 17.11 -19.75
CA SER A 20 11.20 17.09 -18.66
C SER A 20 11.41 15.62 -18.28
N ALA A 21 12.66 15.16 -18.38
CA ALA A 21 13.05 13.83 -17.94
C ALA A 21 12.51 13.55 -16.52
N PRO A 22 12.13 12.30 -16.19
CA PRO A 22 11.67 11.96 -14.86
C PRO A 22 12.75 12.37 -13.85
N ALA A 23 12.34 13.09 -12.81
CA ALA A 23 13.21 13.46 -11.70
C ALA A 23 13.97 12.21 -11.23
N THR A 24 15.28 12.34 -11.09
CA THR A 24 16.15 11.28 -10.56
C THR A 24 15.52 10.65 -9.32
N PRO A 25 15.48 9.30 -9.21
CA PRO A 25 14.88 8.67 -8.05
C PRO A 25 15.65 9.12 -6.81
N ARG A 26 15.02 9.97 -6.00
CA ARG A 26 15.56 10.38 -4.72
C ARG A 26 15.81 9.10 -3.92
N CYS A 27 16.97 9.03 -3.27
CA CYS A 27 17.31 7.89 -2.41
C CYS A 27 16.10 7.59 -1.49
N PRO A 28 15.61 6.34 -1.41
CA PRO A 28 14.41 6.01 -0.63
C PRO A 28 14.48 6.50 0.83
N TRP A 29 15.69 6.55 1.38
CA TRP A 29 15.98 7.08 2.71
C TRP A 29 15.83 8.59 2.84
N GLN A 30 16.01 9.37 1.78
CA GLN A 30 15.70 10.81 1.77
C GLN A 30 14.19 11.04 1.91
N ALA A 31 13.36 10.22 1.23
CA ALA A 31 11.91 10.27 1.39
C ALA A 31 11.50 9.89 2.83
N CYS A 32 12.13 8.87 3.41
CA CYS A 32 11.96 8.49 4.80
C CYS A 32 12.30 9.63 5.76
N ALA A 33 13.47 10.26 5.62
CA ALA A 33 13.89 11.36 6.48
C ALA A 33 12.91 12.55 6.43
N ALA A 34 12.47 12.94 5.22
CA ALA A 34 11.56 14.07 5.04
C ALA A 34 10.18 13.86 5.69
N ARG A 35 9.69 12.60 5.77
CA ARG A 35 8.33 12.29 6.21
C ARG A 35 8.23 11.73 7.62
N CYS A 36 9.24 10.97 8.06
CA CYS A 36 9.20 10.26 9.34
C CYS A 36 9.94 11.00 10.48
N CYS A 37 10.69 12.07 10.19
CA CYS A 37 11.39 12.87 11.21
C CYS A 37 10.58 14.07 11.73
N ARG A 38 9.32 14.24 11.28
CA ARG A 38 8.45 15.35 11.73
C ARG A 38 7.74 15.02 13.06
N PRO A 39 7.37 16.04 13.87
CA PRO A 39 6.68 15.82 15.15
C PRO A 39 5.30 15.18 14.99
N ALA A 40 4.56 15.60 13.96
CA ALA A 40 3.26 15.02 13.62
C ALA A 40 3.45 13.76 12.75
N PRO A 41 2.60 12.73 12.90
CA PRO A 41 2.66 11.56 12.02
C PRO A 41 2.40 11.98 10.56
N PRO A 42 3.07 11.35 9.59
CA PRO A 42 2.79 11.59 8.18
C PRO A 42 1.36 11.17 7.85
N ARG A 43 0.73 11.91 6.93
CA ARG A 43 -0.55 11.52 6.34
C ARG A 43 -0.34 10.34 5.40
N VAL A 44 -1.33 9.45 5.34
CA VAL A 44 -1.36 8.35 4.36
C VAL A 44 -1.55 8.92 2.97
N CYS A 45 -0.67 8.53 2.04
CA CYS A 45 -0.77 8.88 0.63
C CYS A 45 -2.07 8.31 0.06
N GLN A 46 -2.79 9.12 -0.72
CA GLN A 46 -4.01 8.69 -1.39
C GLN A 46 -3.70 8.22 -2.83
N ALA A 47 -4.58 7.40 -3.38
CA ALA A 47 -4.56 7.00 -4.78
C ALA A 47 -4.42 8.24 -5.69
N GLY A 48 -3.55 8.12 -6.69
CA GLY A 48 -3.06 9.24 -7.50
C GLY A 48 -1.63 9.66 -7.13
N HIS A 49 -1.17 9.42 -5.89
CA HIS A 49 0.23 9.64 -5.54
C HIS A 49 1.13 8.55 -6.18
N PRO A 50 2.18 8.91 -6.94
CA PRO A 50 2.94 7.95 -7.77
C PRO A 50 3.65 6.86 -6.97
N VAL A 51 4.05 7.15 -5.73
CA VAL A 51 4.65 6.15 -4.81
C VAL A 51 3.80 4.89 -4.62
N LEU A 52 2.47 4.99 -4.76
CA LEU A 52 1.54 3.87 -4.60
C LEU A 52 1.40 3.01 -5.85
N ARG A 53 2.05 3.41 -6.95
CA ARG A 53 2.00 2.75 -8.26
C ARG A 53 3.36 2.26 -8.73
N ALA A 54 4.39 2.43 -7.92
CA ALA A 54 5.74 1.94 -8.20
C ALA A 54 6.09 0.77 -7.27
N ALA A 55 6.83 -0.21 -7.79
CA ALA A 55 7.40 -1.25 -6.96
C ALA A 55 8.42 -0.65 -5.97
N GLY A 56 8.33 -1.05 -4.71
CA GLY A 56 9.23 -0.59 -3.67
C GLY A 56 10.65 -1.11 -3.87
N CYS A 57 11.65 -0.29 -3.51
CA CYS A 57 13.04 -0.70 -3.46
C CYS A 57 13.27 -1.67 -2.29
N ARG A 58 14.15 -2.66 -2.48
CA ARG A 58 14.60 -3.50 -1.37
C ARG A 58 15.39 -2.66 -0.37
N VAL A 59 15.20 -2.96 0.90
CA VAL A 59 16.01 -2.44 2.01
C VAL A 59 17.31 -3.23 2.07
N ASP A 60 18.46 -2.56 2.14
CA ASP A 60 19.72 -3.25 2.45
C ASP A 60 19.61 -3.87 3.85
N PRO A 61 19.81 -5.19 4.03
CA PRO A 61 19.76 -5.83 5.35
C PRO A 61 20.64 -5.15 6.40
N ALA A 62 21.80 -4.61 6.02
CA ALA A 62 22.69 -3.89 6.94
C ALA A 62 22.05 -2.61 7.52
N LEU A 63 21.06 -2.04 6.82
CA LEU A 63 20.35 -0.83 7.24
C LEU A 63 19.11 -1.13 8.10
N ILE A 64 18.70 -2.38 8.28
CA ILE A 64 17.49 -2.70 9.06
C ILE A 64 17.66 -2.29 10.53
N ALA A 65 18.84 -2.52 11.10
CA ALA A 65 19.18 -2.12 12.45
C ALA A 65 19.46 -0.60 12.60
N SER A 66 19.48 0.17 11.51
CA SER A 66 19.72 1.62 11.56
C SER A 66 18.62 2.37 12.33
N ALA A 67 18.97 3.56 12.83
CA ALA A 67 18.00 4.43 13.49
C ALA A 67 16.87 4.85 12.54
N GLU A 68 17.18 5.01 11.26
CA GLU A 68 16.29 5.37 10.16
C GLU A 68 15.22 4.32 9.94
N CYS A 69 15.61 3.06 9.74
CA CYS A 69 14.68 1.97 9.51
C CYS A 69 13.79 1.73 10.75
N ARG A 70 14.40 1.70 11.94
CA ARG A 70 13.64 1.55 13.20
C ARG A 70 12.64 2.69 13.41
N ARG A 71 12.98 3.91 13.01
CA ARG A 71 12.07 5.07 13.05
C ARG A 71 10.93 4.91 12.06
N LEU A 72 11.19 4.46 10.84
CA LEU A 72 10.14 4.16 9.85
C LEU A 72 9.16 3.10 10.36
N ILE A 73 9.67 1.98 10.88
CA ILE A 73 8.86 0.89 11.46
C ILE A 73 7.98 1.44 12.59
N ARG A 74 8.56 2.19 13.55
CA ARG A 74 7.78 2.81 14.63
C ARG A 74 6.71 3.77 14.10
N THR A 75 7.00 4.53 13.05
CA THR A 75 6.04 5.44 12.44
C THR A 75 4.89 4.67 11.77
N LEU A 76 5.19 3.58 11.04
CA LEU A 76 4.16 2.72 10.45
C LEU A 76 3.24 2.14 11.52
N VAL A 77 3.81 1.56 12.58
CA VAL A 77 3.03 1.00 13.70
C VAL A 77 2.17 2.09 14.35
N ARG A 78 2.74 3.29 14.58
CA ARG A 78 2.00 4.41 15.17
C ARG A 78 0.84 4.86 14.29
N VAL A 79 1.02 4.98 12.98
CA VAL A 79 -0.03 5.39 12.05
C VAL A 79 -1.09 4.29 11.96
N MET A 80 -0.69 3.03 11.76
CA MET A 80 -1.60 1.88 11.70
C MET A 80 -2.50 1.81 12.94
N ARG A 81 -1.93 1.93 14.14
CA ARG A 81 -2.71 1.85 15.40
C ARG A 81 -3.62 3.06 15.65
N ARG A 82 -3.34 4.22 15.04
CA ARG A 82 -4.20 5.41 15.11
C ARG A 82 -5.36 5.35 14.13
N LEU A 83 -5.21 4.59 13.04
CA LEU A 83 -6.24 4.35 12.05
C LEU A 83 -7.01 3.07 12.39
N PRO A 84 -8.24 2.90 11.89
CA PRO A 84 -8.98 1.65 12.01
C PRO A 84 -8.49 0.58 11.02
N CYS A 85 -7.17 0.45 10.81
CA CYS A 85 -6.57 -0.51 9.88
C CYS A 85 -5.76 -1.59 10.60
N VAL A 86 -5.52 -2.70 9.89
CA VAL A 86 -4.86 -3.92 10.40
C VAL A 86 -3.54 -4.22 9.70
N GLY A 87 -3.15 -3.34 8.77
CA GLY A 87 -1.93 -3.40 7.98
C GLY A 87 -1.57 -2.00 7.48
N LEU A 88 -0.28 -1.76 7.29
CA LEU A 88 0.23 -0.53 6.66
C LEU A 88 1.62 -0.75 6.07
N SER A 89 1.82 -0.29 4.84
CA SER A 89 3.05 -0.40 4.09
C SER A 89 3.82 0.94 4.00
N ALA A 90 5.15 0.86 3.86
CA ALA A 90 6.01 2.04 3.69
C ALA A 90 5.59 2.95 2.51
N PRO A 91 5.18 2.43 1.34
CA PRO A 91 4.67 3.24 0.24
C PRO A 91 3.47 4.11 0.64
N GLN A 92 2.59 3.63 1.52
CA GLN A 92 1.46 4.42 2.02
C GLN A 92 1.90 5.64 2.84
N LEU A 93 3.11 5.62 3.42
CA LEU A 93 3.71 6.79 4.06
C LEU A 93 4.61 7.60 3.10
N GLY A 94 4.61 7.28 1.81
CA GLY A 94 5.42 7.97 0.81
C GLY A 94 6.87 7.52 0.76
N VAL A 95 7.19 6.35 1.32
CA VAL A 95 8.54 5.79 1.35
C VAL A 95 8.57 4.54 0.44
N PRO A 96 9.26 4.59 -0.71
CA PRO A 96 9.24 3.50 -1.70
C PRO A 96 10.16 2.34 -1.28
N LEU A 97 9.90 1.71 -0.13
CA LEU A 97 10.64 0.58 0.40
C LEU A 97 9.76 -0.66 0.55
N GLN A 98 10.34 -1.84 0.36
CA GLN A 98 9.68 -3.13 0.59
C GLN A 98 9.59 -3.42 2.09
N LEU A 99 8.67 -2.75 2.77
CA LEU A 99 8.46 -2.88 4.19
C LEU A 99 6.98 -2.66 4.52
N PHE A 100 6.38 -3.58 5.27
CA PHE A 100 5.04 -3.38 5.84
C PHE A 100 4.95 -3.91 7.27
N VAL A 101 3.91 -3.48 7.98
CA VAL A 101 3.52 -3.98 9.29
C VAL A 101 2.08 -4.47 9.26
N ALA A 102 1.76 -5.49 10.06
CA ALA A 102 0.40 -6.02 10.19
C ALA A 102 0.12 -6.39 11.64
N GLU A 103 -1.10 -6.14 12.11
CA GLU A 103 -1.54 -6.47 13.47
C GLU A 103 -3.07 -6.59 13.49
N LEU A 104 -3.59 -7.67 14.08
CA LEU A 104 -5.00 -7.79 14.41
C LEU A 104 -5.16 -7.99 15.93
N PRO A 105 -5.29 -6.90 16.70
CA PRO A 105 -5.46 -6.99 18.15
C PRO A 105 -6.86 -7.46 18.52
N GLU A 106 -7.00 -8.04 19.70
CA GLU A 106 -8.26 -8.56 20.25
C GLU A 106 -9.40 -7.54 20.14
N ARG A 107 -9.12 -6.25 20.43
CA ARG A 107 -10.14 -5.18 20.35
C ARG A 107 -10.80 -5.09 18.96
N LEU A 108 -10.00 -5.19 17.90
CA LEU A 108 -10.50 -5.06 16.51
C LEU A 108 -11.14 -6.36 16.05
N HIS A 109 -10.63 -7.49 16.52
CA HIS A 109 -11.28 -8.78 16.33
C HIS A 109 -12.70 -8.75 16.92
N LEU A 110 -12.85 -8.40 18.21
CA LEU A 110 -14.13 -8.40 18.91
C LEU A 110 -15.12 -7.33 18.42
N ALA A 111 -14.64 -6.24 17.81
CA ALA A 111 -15.50 -5.24 17.16
C ALA A 111 -16.26 -5.77 15.94
N THR A 112 -15.84 -6.91 15.36
CA THR A 112 -16.55 -7.58 14.27
C THR A 112 -17.55 -8.59 14.84
N GLY A 113 -18.79 -8.64 14.35
CA GLY A 113 -19.80 -9.59 14.85
C GLY A 113 -19.41 -11.07 14.70
N PRO A 114 -19.80 -11.97 15.62
CA PRO A 114 -19.34 -13.37 15.65
C PRO A 114 -19.51 -14.14 14.33
N SER A 115 -20.67 -14.02 13.67
CA SER A 115 -20.95 -14.68 12.40
C SER A 115 -20.00 -14.23 11.29
N LEU A 116 -19.68 -12.93 11.26
CA LEU A 116 -18.77 -12.36 10.27
C LEU A 116 -17.32 -12.74 10.57
N ARG A 117 -16.92 -12.83 11.85
CA ARG A 117 -15.59 -13.33 12.25
C ARG A 117 -15.41 -14.78 11.81
N ALA A 118 -16.41 -15.62 12.02
CA ALA A 118 -16.39 -17.02 11.61
C ALA A 118 -16.31 -17.14 10.07
N ALA A 119 -17.16 -16.43 9.34
CA ALA A 119 -17.17 -16.43 7.87
C ALA A 119 -15.82 -15.98 7.29
N ARG A 120 -15.21 -14.93 7.87
CA ARG A 120 -13.91 -14.39 7.45
C ARG A 120 -12.71 -15.16 8.00
N GLN A 121 -12.93 -16.17 8.85
CA GLN A 121 -11.88 -16.89 9.58
C GLN A 121 -10.91 -15.92 10.26
N MET A 122 -11.46 -14.92 10.96
CA MET A 122 -10.69 -13.92 11.67
C MET A 122 -10.14 -14.50 12.97
N ALA A 123 -8.85 -14.34 13.20
CA ALA A 123 -8.20 -14.64 14.47
C ALA A 123 -7.20 -13.52 14.82
N PRO A 124 -7.10 -13.11 16.09
CA PRO A 124 -6.12 -12.11 16.51
C PRO A 124 -4.70 -12.61 16.29
N PHE A 125 -3.78 -11.69 15.98
CA PHE A 125 -2.35 -11.97 15.90
C PHE A 125 -1.53 -10.75 16.32
N PRO A 126 -0.36 -10.96 16.96
CA PRO A 126 0.48 -9.86 17.42
C PRO A 126 1.10 -9.13 16.24
N LEU A 127 1.65 -7.93 16.50
CA LEU A 127 2.38 -7.16 15.51
C LEU A 127 3.42 -8.02 14.76
N LYS A 128 3.36 -7.97 13.44
CA LYS A 128 4.34 -8.52 12.51
C LYS A 128 4.96 -7.40 11.70
N VAL A 129 6.27 -7.46 11.53
CA VAL A 129 7.04 -6.58 10.66
C VAL A 129 7.68 -7.44 9.59
N PHE A 130 7.55 -7.04 8.33
CA PHE A 130 8.20 -7.70 7.22
C PHE A 130 8.99 -6.69 6.39
N VAL A 131 10.28 -6.96 6.27
CA VAL A 131 11.22 -6.25 5.40
C VAL A 131 11.65 -7.18 4.27
N ASN A 132 11.68 -6.66 3.05
CA ASN A 132 11.94 -7.41 1.82
C ASN A 132 11.14 -8.73 1.69
N PRO A 133 9.83 -8.72 1.98
CA PRO A 133 9.06 -9.95 1.97
C PRO A 133 8.94 -10.54 0.57
N SER A 134 8.74 -11.84 0.56
CA SER A 134 8.30 -12.65 -0.58
C SER A 134 7.08 -13.46 -0.14
N MET A 135 6.19 -13.79 -1.08
CA MET A 135 4.96 -14.51 -0.78
C MET A 135 4.84 -15.76 -1.66
N ARG A 136 4.40 -16.86 -1.05
CA ARG A 136 4.03 -18.11 -1.73
C ARG A 136 2.60 -18.46 -1.41
N VAL A 137 1.83 -18.86 -2.42
CA VAL A 137 0.46 -19.37 -2.23
C VAL A 137 0.52 -20.79 -1.70
N LEU A 138 -0.23 -21.08 -0.63
CA LEU A 138 -0.35 -22.42 -0.05
C LEU A 138 -1.69 -23.07 -0.38
N ASP A 139 -2.75 -22.26 -0.48
CA ASP A 139 -4.08 -22.67 -0.94
C ASP A 139 -4.60 -21.61 -1.92
N SER A 140 -4.77 -22.02 -3.18
CA SER A 140 -5.16 -21.16 -4.29
C SER A 140 -6.66 -20.93 -4.40
N ARG A 141 -7.48 -21.53 -3.52
CA ARG A 141 -8.92 -21.24 -3.47
C ARG A 141 -9.14 -19.76 -3.23
N LEU A 142 -9.96 -19.15 -4.08
CA LEU A 142 -10.31 -17.74 -3.97
C LEU A 142 -11.49 -17.56 -3.01
N VAL A 143 -11.34 -16.64 -2.06
CA VAL A 143 -12.38 -16.21 -1.14
C VAL A 143 -12.60 -14.71 -1.33
N SER A 144 -13.85 -14.29 -1.50
CA SER A 144 -14.21 -12.89 -1.74
C SER A 144 -14.89 -12.27 -0.53
N PHE A 145 -14.40 -11.12 -0.09
CA PHE A 145 -14.98 -10.29 0.97
C PHE A 145 -14.70 -8.82 0.68
N PRO A 146 -15.52 -7.90 1.22
CA PRO A 146 -15.23 -6.47 1.17
C PRO A 146 -13.87 -6.12 1.81
N GLU A 147 -13.04 -5.38 1.09
CA GLU A 147 -11.80 -4.76 1.54
C GLU A 147 -11.89 -3.23 1.38
N GLY A 148 -11.29 -2.52 2.33
CA GLY A 148 -10.99 -1.09 2.22
C GLY A 148 -9.49 -0.85 2.26
N CYS A 149 -9.06 0.38 2.01
CA CYS A 149 -7.66 0.79 2.09
C CYS A 149 -7.55 2.23 2.57
N GLU A 150 -6.64 2.51 3.49
CA GLU A 150 -6.38 3.88 3.98
C GLU A 150 -5.88 4.83 2.87
N SER A 151 -5.39 4.30 1.75
CA SER A 151 -5.02 5.06 0.56
C SER A 151 -6.17 5.29 -0.43
N ILE A 152 -7.35 4.73 -0.18
CA ILE A 152 -8.58 4.96 -0.97
C ILE A 152 -9.71 5.21 0.04
N ALA A 153 -9.59 6.33 0.76
CA ALA A 153 -10.43 6.61 1.90
C ALA A 153 -11.93 6.69 1.52
N GLY A 154 -12.77 6.05 2.33
CA GLY A 154 -14.23 6.11 2.20
C GLY A 154 -14.84 5.15 1.19
N PHE A 155 -14.06 4.23 0.62
CA PHE A 155 -14.57 3.23 -0.32
C PHE A 155 -14.13 1.81 0.06
N ALA A 156 -14.97 0.85 -0.30
CA ALA A 156 -14.66 -0.58 -0.21
C ALA A 156 -15.20 -1.32 -1.44
N ALA A 157 -14.65 -2.50 -1.72
CA ALA A 157 -15.19 -3.44 -2.70
C ALA A 157 -14.84 -4.88 -2.32
N CYS A 158 -15.60 -5.85 -2.82
CA CYS A 158 -15.23 -7.26 -2.74
C CYS A 158 -13.97 -7.53 -3.56
N VAL A 159 -13.01 -8.22 -2.96
CA VAL A 159 -11.74 -8.59 -3.60
C VAL A 159 -11.51 -10.10 -3.40
N PRO A 160 -11.30 -10.87 -4.49
CA PRO A 160 -10.89 -12.26 -4.37
C PRO A 160 -9.45 -12.36 -3.86
N ARG A 161 -9.22 -13.20 -2.85
CA ARG A 161 -7.90 -13.48 -2.26
C ARG A 161 -7.69 -14.97 -2.11
N TYR A 162 -6.43 -15.40 -2.21
CA TYR A 162 -6.06 -16.77 -1.90
C TYR A 162 -6.34 -17.10 -0.43
N GLN A 163 -6.87 -18.30 -0.19
CA GLN A 163 -7.29 -18.77 1.12
C GLN A 163 -6.12 -18.90 2.10
N ALA A 164 -4.92 -19.29 1.63
CA ALA A 164 -3.74 -19.40 2.46
C ALA A 164 -2.45 -19.02 1.72
N VAL A 165 -1.56 -18.32 2.41
CA VAL A 165 -0.26 -17.88 1.90
C VAL A 165 0.82 -18.04 2.97
N GLN A 166 2.06 -18.11 2.52
CA GLN A 166 3.24 -17.94 3.35
C GLN A 166 3.95 -16.64 2.94
N VAL A 167 4.28 -15.80 3.92
CA VAL A 167 5.16 -14.65 3.71
C VAL A 167 6.47 -14.90 4.44
N SER A 168 7.58 -14.71 3.73
CA SER A 168 8.94 -14.86 4.25
C SER A 168 9.76 -13.61 3.95
N GLY A 169 10.56 -13.15 4.90
CA GLY A 169 11.37 -11.94 4.79
C GLY A 169 12.26 -11.76 6.01
N LEU A 170 12.58 -10.51 6.34
CA LEU A 170 13.33 -10.14 7.53
C LEU A 170 12.43 -9.40 8.53
N ASN A 171 12.68 -9.58 9.83
CA ASN A 171 12.00 -8.83 10.89
C ASN A 171 12.66 -7.46 11.15
N GLU A 172 12.21 -6.74 12.18
CA GLU A 172 12.75 -5.45 12.61
C GLU A 172 14.17 -5.48 13.16
N ALA A 173 14.67 -6.66 13.54
CA ALA A 173 16.06 -6.89 13.95
C ALA A 173 16.97 -7.27 12.77
N GLY A 174 16.38 -7.63 11.63
CA GLY A 174 17.10 -8.15 10.45
C GLY A 174 17.19 -9.66 10.38
N ASP A 175 16.54 -10.39 11.31
CA ASP A 175 16.53 -11.84 11.32
C ASP A 175 15.51 -12.39 10.31
N ALA A 176 15.81 -13.55 9.74
CA ALA A 176 14.89 -14.26 8.87
C ALA A 176 13.61 -14.64 9.63
N THR A 177 12.46 -14.36 9.02
CA THR A 177 11.15 -14.70 9.55
C THR A 177 10.24 -15.23 8.46
N SER A 178 9.35 -16.15 8.83
CA SER A 178 8.36 -16.72 7.93
C SER A 178 7.06 -16.96 8.68
N TRP A 179 5.94 -16.68 8.02
CA TRP A 179 4.60 -16.86 8.58
C TRP A 179 3.66 -17.45 7.54
N GLN A 180 3.09 -18.60 7.87
CA GLN A 180 1.97 -19.19 7.14
C GLN A 180 0.66 -18.70 7.77
N ALA A 181 -0.21 -18.15 6.95
CA ALA A 181 -1.49 -17.62 7.38
C ALA A 181 -2.60 -18.08 6.43
N SER A 182 -3.81 -18.18 6.98
CA SER A 182 -5.03 -18.44 6.23
C SER A 182 -6.11 -17.41 6.60
N GLY A 183 -7.21 -17.40 5.85
CA GLY A 183 -8.38 -16.58 6.18
C GLY A 183 -8.08 -15.08 6.15
N TRP A 184 -8.55 -14.36 7.15
CA TRP A 184 -8.38 -12.91 7.20
C TRP A 184 -6.92 -12.46 7.30
N ALA A 185 -6.08 -13.21 8.02
CA ALA A 185 -4.65 -12.90 8.11
C ALA A 185 -3.96 -13.02 6.75
N ALA A 186 -4.26 -14.08 5.97
CA ALA A 186 -3.75 -14.24 4.61
C ALA A 186 -4.18 -13.10 3.69
N ARG A 187 -5.42 -12.61 3.85
CA ARG A 187 -5.94 -11.47 3.10
C ARG A 187 -5.16 -10.19 3.39
N ILE A 188 -4.92 -9.88 4.66
CA ILE A 188 -4.12 -8.71 5.08
C ILE A 188 -2.72 -8.80 4.46
N LEU A 189 -2.06 -9.95 4.56
CA LEU A 189 -0.73 -10.15 3.97
C LEU A 189 -0.71 -9.92 2.45
N GLN A 190 -1.68 -10.45 1.72
CA GLN A 190 -1.79 -10.22 0.28
C GLN A 190 -2.02 -8.74 -0.07
N HIS A 191 -2.82 -8.04 0.72
CA HIS A 191 -3.06 -6.60 0.54
C HIS A 191 -1.78 -5.77 0.75
N GLU A 192 -1.05 -6.02 1.83
CA GLU A 192 0.19 -5.29 2.10
C GLU A 192 1.31 -5.64 1.11
N MET A 193 1.37 -6.91 0.66
CA MET A 193 2.29 -7.34 -0.40
C MET A 193 2.00 -6.62 -1.72
N ASP A 194 0.72 -6.43 -2.08
CA ASP A 194 0.32 -5.70 -3.28
C ASP A 194 0.80 -4.24 -3.25
N HIS A 195 0.70 -3.57 -2.10
CA HIS A 195 1.22 -2.21 -1.95
C HIS A 195 2.73 -2.11 -2.25
N LEU A 196 3.51 -3.13 -1.89
CA LEU A 196 4.94 -3.15 -2.19
C LEU A 196 5.24 -3.30 -3.69
N GLN A 197 4.26 -3.73 -4.49
CA GLN A 197 4.34 -3.87 -5.94
C GLN A 197 3.61 -2.74 -6.69
N GLY A 198 3.11 -1.72 -5.99
CA GLY A 198 2.35 -0.63 -6.60
C GLY A 198 0.94 -1.03 -7.04
N ILE A 199 0.41 -2.11 -6.48
CA ILE A 199 -0.92 -2.63 -6.77
C ILE A 199 -1.87 -2.19 -5.65
N LEU A 200 -3.07 -1.73 -6.02
CA LEU A 200 -4.13 -1.36 -5.10
C LEU A 200 -5.30 -2.34 -5.23
N TYR A 201 -6.14 -2.43 -4.20
CA TYR A 201 -7.28 -3.36 -4.23
C TYR A 201 -8.25 -3.08 -5.40
N ILE A 202 -8.35 -1.81 -5.83
CA ILE A 202 -9.17 -1.40 -6.98
C ILE A 202 -8.72 -2.00 -8.31
N ASP A 203 -7.48 -2.50 -8.40
CA ASP A 203 -6.98 -3.20 -9.59
C ASP A 203 -7.41 -4.67 -9.63
N LYS A 204 -7.92 -5.21 -8.50
CA LYS A 204 -8.30 -6.62 -8.31
C LYS A 204 -9.76 -6.82 -7.90
N MET A 205 -10.48 -5.73 -7.61
CA MET A 205 -11.83 -5.79 -7.07
C MET A 205 -12.87 -6.30 -8.08
N GLU A 206 -13.95 -6.85 -7.56
CA GLU A 206 -15.20 -7.03 -8.28
C GLU A 206 -15.89 -5.67 -8.40
N SER A 207 -15.68 -4.96 -9.51
CA SER A 207 -16.03 -3.53 -9.65
C SER A 207 -17.49 -3.17 -9.35
N ARG A 208 -18.44 -4.08 -9.60
CA ARG A 208 -19.87 -3.87 -9.28
C ARG A 208 -20.17 -3.81 -7.78
N THR A 209 -19.22 -4.19 -6.94
CA THR A 209 -19.33 -4.13 -5.47
C THR A 209 -18.66 -2.88 -4.87
N PHE A 210 -18.07 -2.02 -5.71
CA PHE A 210 -17.41 -0.80 -5.26
C PHE A 210 -18.44 0.19 -4.70
N VAL A 211 -18.29 0.53 -3.43
CA VAL A 211 -19.29 1.28 -2.67
C VAL A 211 -18.61 2.30 -1.76
N ASN A 212 -19.25 3.46 -1.58
CA ASN A 212 -18.88 4.39 -0.52
C ASN A 212 -19.26 3.78 0.83
N THR A 213 -18.34 3.73 1.80
CA THR A 213 -18.60 3.07 3.09
C THR A 213 -19.65 3.78 3.93
N ARG A 214 -20.00 5.03 3.60
CA ARG A 214 -21.07 5.80 4.25
C ARG A 214 -22.41 5.74 3.51
N TRP A 215 -22.52 4.97 2.42
CA TRP A 215 -23.78 4.88 1.66
C TRP A 215 -24.95 4.44 2.56
N THR A 216 -24.71 3.46 3.43
CA THR A 216 -25.71 2.93 4.37
C THR A 216 -26.08 3.95 5.45
N GLU A 217 -25.12 4.71 5.97
CA GLU A 217 -25.37 5.75 6.98
C GLU A 217 -26.20 6.94 6.47
N LEU A 218 -26.22 7.15 5.14
CA LEU A 218 -26.87 8.31 4.52
C LEU A 218 -28.26 8.01 3.93
N ASN A 219 -28.61 6.75 3.72
CA ASN A 219 -29.83 6.35 3.03
C ASN A 219 -30.74 5.41 3.84
N ASP A 220 -30.34 5.06 5.06
CA ASP A 220 -31.19 4.46 6.08
C ASP A 220 -31.85 5.56 6.94
#